data_AF-A0A1E3VM27-F1
#
_entry.id   AF-A0A1E3VM27-F1
#
_cell.length_a   1.000
_cell.length_b   1.000
_cell.length_c   1.000
_cell.angle_alpha   90.00
_cell.angle_beta   90.00
_cell.angle_gamma   90.00
#
_symmetry.space_group_name_H-M   'P 1'
#
loop_
_entity.id
_entity.type
_entity.pdbx_description
1 polymer ?
#
loop_
_entity_poly.entity_id
_entity_poly.type
_entity_poly.pdbx_seq_one_letter_code
_entity_poly.pdbx_strand_id
1 'polypeptide(L)'
;MPISRKMQIYNSIIHYKCANCAAEVDITPAASIGVATMVGMLAFGFWGWILFKDSGALDIMNLSLYGAAGIAFILFTLEPFIKHVRNPLLKEGEQVQISVALADAHIAKEPILWIENLSYFSGLLAPLIIVLCVLGGAALIGYVNFTYF
;
A
#
# COMPACT_ATOMS: atom_id res chain seq x y z
N MET A 1 6.05 23.07 0.16
CA MET A 1 7.42 22.71 0.60
C MET A 1 7.32 21.73 1.75
N PRO A 2 8.05 20.60 1.78
CA PRO A 2 7.98 19.66 2.89
C PRO A 2 8.72 20.23 4.12
N ILE A 3 8.17 20.04 5.32
CA ILE A 3 8.62 20.72 6.55
C ILE A 3 9.27 19.73 7.52
N SER A 4 8.69 18.54 7.64
CA SER A 4 9.20 17.49 8.50
C SER A 4 8.75 16.13 7.98
N ARG A 5 9.49 15.08 8.35
CA ARG A 5 9.19 13.70 7.99
C ARG A 5 9.09 12.90 9.27
N LYS A 6 7.94 12.26 9.51
CA LYS A 6 7.78 11.27 10.58
C LYS A 6 7.68 9.88 9.96
N MET A 7 8.57 8.99 10.36
CA MET A 7 8.47 7.58 9.99
C MET A 7 7.59 6.87 11.02
N GLN A 8 6.41 6.41 10.61
CA GLN A 8 5.65 5.44 11.38
C GLN A 8 5.97 4.03 10.88
N ILE A 9 5.79 3.04 11.75
CA ILE A 9 6.16 1.61 11.54
C ILE A 9 5.66 1.05 10.19
N TYR A 10 4.54 1.55 9.68
CA TYR A 10 3.90 1.06 8.45
C TYR A 10 3.74 2.14 7.36
N ASN A 11 4.14 3.38 7.61
CA ASN A 11 3.97 4.49 6.67
C ASN A 11 4.97 5.59 6.99
N SER A 12 5.65 6.13 5.98
CA SER A 12 6.22 7.46 6.10
C SER A 12 5.13 8.50 5.92
N ILE A 13 4.98 9.38 6.90
CA ILE A 13 4.12 10.55 6.78
C ILE A 13 5.04 11.72 6.48
N ILE A 14 4.90 12.29 5.29
CA ILE A 14 5.63 13.48 4.90
C ILE A 14 4.71 14.67 5.19
N HIS A 15 5.14 15.55 6.09
CA HIS A 15 4.42 16.78 6.41
C HIS A 15 4.74 17.81 5.33
N TYR A 16 3.76 18.16 4.50
CA TYR A 16 3.88 19.20 3.47
C TYR A 16 3.23 20.50 3.93
N LYS A 17 3.92 21.64 3.77
CA LYS A 17 3.29 22.96 3.77
C LYS A 17 2.57 23.13 2.44
N CYS A 18 1.24 23.18 2.48
CA CYS A 18 0.40 23.40 1.31
C CYS A 18 0.72 24.76 0.67
N ALA A 19 1.00 24.78 -0.64
CA ALA A 19 1.39 25.99 -1.36
C ALA A 19 0.27 27.05 -1.41
N ASN A 20 -1.00 26.62 -1.36
CA ASN A 20 -2.16 27.51 -1.50
C ASN A 20 -2.89 27.81 -0.18
N CYS A 21 -2.61 27.08 0.90
CA CYS A 21 -3.47 27.11 2.08
C CYS A 21 -2.74 27.37 3.40
N ALA A 22 -1.42 27.57 3.40
CA ALA A 22 -0.58 27.74 4.60
C ALA A 22 -0.70 26.63 5.68
N ALA A 23 -1.53 25.61 5.45
CA ALA A 23 -1.80 24.48 6.32
C ALA A 23 -0.76 23.37 6.11
N GLU A 24 -0.40 22.71 7.20
CA GLU A 24 0.43 21.50 7.22
C GLU A 24 -0.47 20.30 6.89
N VAL A 25 -0.13 19.56 5.83
CA VAL A 25 -0.90 18.41 5.37
C VAL A 25 0.00 17.18 5.37
N ASP A 26 -0.47 16.16 6.08
CA ASP A 26 0.15 14.85 6.17
C ASP A 26 -0.24 14.07 4.92
N ILE A 27 0.72 13.86 4.01
CA ILE A 27 0.48 13.11 2.77
C ILE A 27 1.24 11.80 2.85
N THR A 28 0.48 10.70 2.85
CA THR A 28 1.01 9.35 2.68
C THR A 28 1.50 9.17 1.24
N PRO A 29 2.66 8.54 1.01
CA PRO A 29 3.19 8.28 -0.33
C PRO A 29 2.23 7.47 -1.20
N ALA A 30 2.16 7.81 -2.49
CA ALA A 30 1.30 7.14 -3.46
C ALA A 30 1.53 5.61 -3.51
N ALA A 31 2.80 5.19 -3.43
CA ALA A 31 3.15 3.78 -3.44
C ALA A 31 2.63 3.03 -2.21
N SER A 32 2.64 3.64 -1.02
CA SER A 32 2.10 2.98 0.17
C SER A 32 0.58 2.79 0.08
N ILE A 33 -0.12 3.77 -0.47
CA ILE A 33 -1.55 3.64 -0.78
C ILE A 33 -1.77 2.48 -1.77
N GLY A 34 -0.93 2.36 -2.80
CA GLY A 34 -0.96 1.25 -3.76
C GLY A 34 -0.70 -0.12 -3.14
N VAL A 35 0.25 -0.21 -2.20
CA VAL A 35 0.52 -1.45 -1.46
C VAL A 35 -0.69 -1.83 -0.60
N ALA A 36 -1.24 -0.88 0.16
CA ALA A 36 -2.39 -1.11 1.01
C ALA A 36 -3.64 -1.51 0.21
N THR A 37 -3.87 -0.89 -0.95
CA THR A 37 -4.99 -1.26 -1.83
C THR A 37 -4.81 -2.67 -2.38
N MET A 38 -3.62 -3.04 -2.87
CA MET A 38 -3.39 -4.39 -3.39
C MET A 38 -3.53 -5.46 -2.30
N VAL A 39 -2.93 -5.24 -1.12
CA VAL A 39 -3.03 -6.18 0.00
C VAL A 39 -4.49 -6.32 0.45
N GLY A 40 -5.24 -5.22 0.50
CA GLY A 40 -6.68 -5.25 0.74
C GLY A 40 -7.44 -6.03 -0.32
N MET A 41 -7.15 -5.84 -1.61
CA MET A 41 -7.78 -6.58 -2.70
C MET A 41 -7.49 -8.08 -2.63
N LEU A 42 -6.26 -8.48 -2.29
CA LEU A 42 -5.90 -9.89 -2.08
C LEU A 42 -6.66 -10.49 -0.90
N ALA A 43 -6.75 -9.77 0.22
CA ALA A 43 -7.51 -10.20 1.39
C ALA A 43 -9.01 -10.33 1.08
N PHE A 44 -9.58 -9.37 0.34
CA PHE A 44 -10.96 -9.43 -0.14
C PHE A 44 -11.19 -10.62 -1.07
N GLY A 45 -10.29 -10.86 -2.03
CA GLY A 45 -10.37 -12.00 -2.93
C GLY A 45 -10.33 -13.33 -2.18
N PHE A 46 -9.43 -13.46 -1.20
CA PHE A 46 -9.35 -14.64 -0.34
C PHE A 46 -10.62 -14.84 0.50
N TRP A 47 -11.16 -13.76 1.08
CA TRP A 47 -12.38 -13.84 1.87
C TRP A 47 -13.61 -14.15 1.01
N GLY A 48 -13.71 -13.55 -0.17
CA GLY A 48 -14.75 -13.88 -1.15
C GLY A 48 -14.66 -15.34 -1.60
N TRP A 49 -13.44 -15.85 -1.83
CA TRP A 49 -13.24 -17.28 -2.11
C TRP A 49 -13.76 -18.15 -0.97
N ILE A 50 -13.44 -17.86 0.29
CA ILE A 50 -13.95 -18.63 1.44
C ILE A 50 -15.47 -18.62 1.52
N LEU A 51 -16.09 -17.46 1.34
CA LEU A 51 -17.54 -17.28 1.49
C LEU A 51 -18.34 -17.90 0.34
N PHE A 52 -17.76 -17.96 -0.86
CA PHE A 52 -18.49 -18.27 -2.09
C PHE A 52 -17.92 -19.45 -2.90
N LYS A 53 -16.94 -20.20 -2.38
CA LYS A 53 -16.38 -21.38 -3.07
C LYS A 53 -17.38 -22.54 -3.24
N ASP A 54 -18.37 -22.64 -2.36
CA ASP A 54 -19.30 -23.76 -2.34
C ASP A 54 -20.55 -23.43 -3.18
N SER A 55 -21.08 -24.40 -3.92
CA SER A 55 -22.21 -24.23 -4.86
C SER A 55 -23.58 -24.11 -4.19
N GLY A 56 -23.61 -23.80 -2.89
CA GLY A 56 -24.83 -23.59 -2.12
C GLY A 56 -25.53 -22.28 -2.48
N ALA A 57 -26.79 -22.14 -2.07
CA ALA A 57 -27.49 -20.88 -2.17
C ALA A 57 -26.71 -19.80 -1.38
N LEU A 58 -26.46 -18.67 -2.02
CA LEU A 58 -25.78 -17.53 -1.41
C LEU A 58 -26.60 -17.03 -0.22
N ASP A 59 -26.07 -17.22 0.98
CA ASP A 59 -26.70 -16.68 2.18
C ASP A 59 -26.69 -15.13 2.11
N ILE A 60 -27.87 -14.52 2.26
CA ILE A 60 -28.06 -13.07 2.24
C ILE A 60 -27.20 -12.39 3.31
N MET A 61 -26.97 -13.08 4.44
CA MET A 61 -26.07 -12.60 5.48
C MET A 61 -24.62 -12.49 4.99
N ASN A 62 -24.11 -13.51 4.29
CA ASN A 62 -22.75 -13.49 3.75
C ASN A 62 -22.60 -12.42 2.65
N LEU A 63 -23.61 -12.28 1.79
CA LEU A 63 -23.62 -11.27 0.73
C LEU A 63 -23.62 -9.85 1.29
N SER A 64 -24.44 -9.58 2.30
CA SER A 64 -24.54 -8.26 2.94
C SER A 64 -23.28 -7.91 3.72
N LEU A 65 -22.70 -8.86 4.45
CA LEU A 65 -21.45 -8.67 5.19
C LEU A 65 -20.27 -8.37 4.25
N TYR A 66 -20.15 -9.15 3.17
CA TYR A 66 -19.11 -8.94 2.16
C TYR A 66 -19.28 -7.60 1.43
N GLY A 67 -20.53 -7.24 1.07
CA GLY A 67 -20.85 -5.96 0.46
C GLY A 67 -20.55 -4.76 1.35
N ALA A 68 -20.95 -4.82 2.64
CA ALA A 68 -20.67 -3.76 3.62
C ALA A 68 -19.17 -3.56 3.81
N ALA A 69 -18.41 -4.65 3.90
CA ALA A 69 -16.97 -4.57 4.00
C ALA A 69 -16.33 -3.99 2.72
N GLY A 70 -16.83 -4.35 1.53
CA GLY A 70 -16.37 -3.77 0.27
C GLY A 70 -16.58 -2.25 0.23
N ILE A 71 -17.73 -1.76 0.69
CA ILE A 71 -17.99 -0.32 0.83
C ILE A 71 -17.00 0.31 1.81
N ALA A 72 -16.79 -0.28 2.99
CA ALA A 72 -15.84 0.23 3.97
C ALA A 72 -14.41 0.31 3.42
N PHE A 73 -13.99 -0.70 2.63
CA PHE A 73 -12.70 -0.72 1.96
C PHE A 73 -12.54 0.39 0.93
N ILE A 74 -13.57 0.64 0.12
CA ILE A 74 -13.58 1.76 -0.83
C ILE A 74 -13.46 3.08 -0.07
N LEU A 75 -14.23 3.28 1.00
CA LEU A 75 -14.17 4.53 1.78
C LEU A 75 -12.78 4.74 2.40
N PHE A 76 -12.18 3.70 2.95
CA PHE A 76 -10.84 3.75 3.55
C PHE A 76 -9.74 4.09 2.52
N THR A 77 -9.85 3.58 1.30
CA THR A 77 -8.85 3.81 0.24
C THR A 77 -9.09 5.12 -0.52
N LEU A 78 -10.33 5.61 -0.56
CA LEU A 78 -10.72 6.82 -1.27
C LEU A 78 -10.24 8.10 -0.57
N GLU A 79 -10.29 8.16 0.77
CA GLU A 79 -9.85 9.34 1.53
C GLU A 79 -8.37 9.73 1.24
N PRO A 80 -7.38 8.82 1.34
CA PRO A 80 -5.99 9.16 1.04
C PRO A 80 -5.79 9.47 -0.44
N PHE A 81 -6.55 8.82 -1.34
CA PHE A 81 -6.51 9.13 -2.77
C PHE A 81 -7.00 10.54 -3.08
N ILE A 82 -8.11 10.98 -2.48
CA ILE A 82 -8.63 12.35 -2.61
C ILE A 82 -7.62 13.37 -2.10
N LYS A 83 -6.95 13.10 -0.97
CA LYS A 83 -5.90 13.98 -0.44
C LYS A 83 -4.76 14.17 -1.45
N HIS A 84 -4.41 13.10 -2.19
CA HIS A 84 -3.37 13.12 -3.21
C HIS A 84 -3.78 13.88 -4.48
N VAL A 85 -5.05 13.77 -4.91
CA VAL A 85 -5.59 14.51 -6.06
C VAL A 85 -5.77 16.00 -5.74
N ARG A 86 -6.24 16.33 -4.52
CA ARG A 86 -6.47 17.72 -4.10
C ARG A 86 -5.18 18.49 -3.78
N ASN A 87 -4.12 17.79 -3.38
CA ASN A 87 -2.83 18.39 -3.05
C ASN A 87 -1.73 17.75 -3.93
N PRO A 88 -1.67 18.09 -5.22
CA PRO A 88 -0.62 17.60 -6.08
C PRO A 88 0.73 18.06 -5.53
N LEU A 89 1.61 17.11 -5.23
CA LEU A 89 2.99 17.38 -4.86
C LEU A 89 3.66 18.07 -6.06
N LEU A 90 4.21 19.27 -5.86
CA LEU A 90 5.00 19.95 -6.88
C LEU A 90 6.11 19.01 -7.34
N LYS A 91 6.04 18.57 -8.60
CA LYS A 91 7.08 17.76 -9.23
C LYS A 91 8.33 18.62 -9.41
N GLU A 92 9.42 18.11 -8.87
CA GLU A 92 10.81 18.30 -9.31
C GLU A 92 11.24 19.73 -9.64
N GLY A 93 11.90 20.35 -8.66
CA GLY A 93 12.74 21.53 -8.83
C GLY A 93 13.67 21.73 -7.63
N GLU A 94 13.18 21.40 -6.44
CA GLU A 94 13.98 21.36 -5.22
C GLU A 94 13.54 20.17 -4.38
N GLN A 95 14.15 19.00 -4.62
CA GLN A 95 14.28 18.02 -3.55
C GLN A 95 15.27 18.62 -2.54
N VAL A 96 14.78 19.57 -1.73
CA VAL A 96 15.48 19.94 -0.50
C VAL A 96 15.65 18.64 0.26
N GLN A 97 16.90 18.22 0.42
CA GLN A 97 17.28 17.10 1.27
C GLN A 97 16.85 17.46 2.69
N ILE A 98 15.59 17.18 3.02
CA ILE A 98 15.10 17.36 4.38
C ILE A 98 15.83 16.31 5.19
N SER A 99 16.76 16.80 6.01
CA SER A 99 17.46 16.01 7.00
C SER A 99 16.40 15.21 7.75
N VAL A 100 16.48 13.89 7.62
CA VAL A 100 15.67 13.00 8.45
C VAL A 100 16.08 13.32 9.86
N ALA A 101 15.21 13.98 10.62
CA ALA A 101 15.44 14.22 12.04
C ALA A 101 15.85 12.87 12.65
N LEU A 102 17.03 12.89 13.25
CA LEU A 102 17.86 11.76 13.70
C LEU A 102 17.21 10.91 14.81
N ALA A 103 15.89 10.86 14.89
CA ALA A 103 15.16 10.23 15.99
C ALA A 103 14.82 8.75 15.72
N ASP A 104 14.62 8.33 14.47
CA ASP A 104 14.19 6.96 14.17
C ASP A 104 15.11 6.28 13.15
N ALA A 105 16.22 5.73 13.63
CA ALA A 105 17.07 4.81 12.89
C ALA A 105 16.38 3.43 12.82
N HIS A 106 15.30 3.33 12.06
CA HIS A 106 14.66 2.05 11.76
C HIS A 106 15.33 1.37 10.57
N ILE A 107 15.57 0.06 10.68
CA ILE A 107 16.21 -0.79 9.65
C ILE A 107 15.41 -0.74 8.32
N ALA A 108 14.11 -0.43 8.38
CA ALA A 108 13.24 -0.29 7.22
C ALA A 108 13.35 1.07 6.49
N LYS A 109 14.25 1.96 6.90
CA LYS A 109 14.36 3.32 6.35
C LYS A 109 14.67 3.33 4.84
N GLU A 110 15.65 2.55 4.40
CA GLU A 110 16.05 2.49 2.99
C GLU A 110 14.98 1.90 2.06
N PRO A 111 14.32 0.76 2.37
CA PRO A 111 13.28 0.23 1.50
C PRO A 111 12.05 1.15 1.44
N ILE A 112 11.70 1.84 2.54
CA ILE A 112 10.60 2.81 2.56
C ILE A 112 10.90 3.99 1.64
N LEU A 113 12.11 4.56 1.71
CA LEU A 113 12.52 5.67 0.84
C LEU A 113 12.55 5.29 -0.64
N TRP A 114 12.94 4.06 -0.95
CA TRP A 114 12.91 3.55 -2.32
C TRP A 114 11.46 3.40 -2.84
N ILE A 115 10.55 2.95 -1.99
CA ILE A 115 9.12 2.82 -2.30
C ILE A 115 8.44 4.18 -2.43
N GLU A 116 8.87 5.21 -1.70
CA GLU A 116 8.30 6.56 -1.82
C GLU A 116 8.47 7.20 -3.20
N ASN A 117 9.56 6.90 -3.90
CA ASN A 117 9.80 7.38 -5.27
C ASN A 117 8.97 6.63 -6.32
N LEU A 118 8.35 5.52 -5.92
CA LEU A 118 7.54 4.70 -6.81
C LEU A 118 6.13 5.31 -6.94
N SER A 119 5.56 5.19 -8.14
CA SER A 119 4.18 5.60 -8.41
C SER A 119 3.18 4.67 -7.71
N TYR A 120 1.92 5.11 -7.62
CA TYR A 120 0.80 4.29 -7.12
C TYR A 120 0.77 2.88 -7.74
N PHE A 121 0.97 2.78 -9.07
CA PHE A 121 0.91 1.52 -9.80
C PHE A 121 2.04 0.55 -9.42
N SER A 122 3.24 1.06 -9.18
CA SER A 122 4.36 0.25 -8.68
C SER A 122 4.14 -0.21 -7.24
N GLY A 123 3.49 0.61 -6.40
CA GLY A 123 3.03 0.17 -5.09
C GLY A 123 2.01 -0.98 -5.18
N LEU A 124 1.13 -0.93 -6.17
CA LEU A 124 0.12 -1.97 -6.43
C LEU A 124 0.75 -3.28 -6.91
N LEU A 125 1.79 -3.21 -7.74
CA LEU A 125 2.51 -4.40 -8.24
C LEU A 125 3.46 -5.03 -7.22
N ALA A 126 4.01 -4.25 -6.28
CA ALA A 126 5.04 -4.75 -5.35
C ALA A 126 4.59 -6.00 -4.55
N PRO A 127 3.39 -6.05 -3.95
CA PRO A 127 2.91 -7.25 -3.28
C PRO A 127 2.79 -8.47 -4.20
N LEU A 128 2.36 -8.27 -5.45
CA LEU A 128 2.23 -9.37 -6.42
C LEU A 128 3.58 -9.97 -6.78
N ILE A 129 4.59 -9.13 -7.00
CA ILE A 129 5.95 -9.58 -7.30
C ILE A 129 6.51 -10.39 -6.12
N ILE A 130 6.33 -9.92 -4.89
CA ILE A 130 6.78 -10.63 -3.69
C ILE A 130 6.12 -12.02 -3.60
N VAL A 131 4.79 -12.09 -3.79
CA VAL A 131 4.05 -13.35 -3.78
C VAL A 131 4.55 -14.30 -4.88
N LEU A 132 4.76 -13.80 -6.10
CA LEU A 132 5.29 -14.59 -7.21
C LEU A 132 6.70 -15.11 -6.94
N CYS A 133 7.58 -14.30 -6.36
CA CYS A 133 8.93 -14.71 -6.01
C CYS A 133 8.93 -15.82 -4.95
N VAL A 134 8.09 -15.68 -3.91
CA VAL A 134 8.00 -16.67 -2.82
C VAL A 134 7.39 -17.98 -3.34
N LEU A 135 6.25 -17.92 -4.02
CA LEU A 135 5.57 -19.11 -4.56
C LEU A 135 6.39 -19.78 -5.67
N GLY A 136 6.97 -18.98 -6.56
CA GLY A 136 7.83 -19.46 -7.63
C GLY A 136 9.09 -20.14 -7.07
N GLY A 137 9.75 -19.53 -6.09
CA GLY A 137 10.90 -20.14 -5.40
C GLY A 137 10.53 -21.46 -4.73
N ALA A 138 9.42 -21.51 -3.99
CA ALA A 138 8.94 -22.72 -3.35
C ALA A 138 8.60 -23.82 -4.36
N ALA A 139 7.93 -23.49 -5.46
CA ALA A 139 7.59 -24.44 -6.53
C ALA A 139 8.84 -25.00 -7.22
N LEU A 140 9.86 -24.16 -7.45
CA LEU A 140 11.12 -24.56 -8.07
C LEU A 140 11.90 -25.51 -7.15
N ILE A 141 11.97 -25.21 -5.85
CA ILE A 141 12.54 -26.12 -4.85
C ILE A 141 11.78 -27.45 -4.82
N GLY A 142 10.44 -27.40 -4.81
CA GLY A 142 9.60 -28.60 -4.84
C GLY A 142 9.82 -29.45 -6.09
N TYR A 143 9.94 -28.82 -7.26
CA TYR A 143 10.20 -29.49 -8.53
C TYR A 143 11.58 -30.16 -8.54
N VAL A 144 12.63 -29.47 -8.09
CA VAL A 144 13.98 -30.03 -7.98
C VAL A 144 13.98 -31.21 -7.02
N ASN A 145 13.31 -31.08 -5.88
CA ASN A 145 13.21 -32.17 -4.91
C ASN A 145 12.54 -33.40 -5.53
N PHE A 146 11.34 -33.24 -6.10
CA PHE A 146 10.60 -34.32 -6.76
C PHE A 146 11.35 -34.97 -7.93
N THR A 147 12.19 -34.23 -8.65
CA THR A 147 12.89 -34.74 -9.83
C THR A 147 14.18 -35.49 -9.49
N TYR A 148 14.88 -35.08 -8.42
CA TYR A 148 16.23 -35.56 -8.11
C TYR A 148 16.34 -36.38 -6.82
N PHE A 149 15.31 -36.39 -5.96
CA PHE A 149 15.25 -37.14 -4.69
C PHE A 149 13.99 -38.02 -4.64
#